data_AF-A0A1W2LS92-F1
#
_entry.id   AF-A0A1W2LS92-F1
#
_cell.length_a   1.000
_cell.length_b   1.000
_cell.length_c   1.000
_cell.angle_alpha   90.00
_cell.angle_beta   90.00
_cell.angle_gamma   90.00
#
_symmetry.space_group_name_H-M   'P 1'
#
loop_
_entity.id
_entity.type
_entity.pdbx_description
1 polymer ?
#
loop_
_entity_poly.entity_id
_entity_poly.type
_entity_poly.pdbx_seq_one_letter_code
_entity_poly.pdbx_strand_id
1 'polypeptide(L)'
;MVTWGEAKHWNPAVLQEAVGAINAAYNKLVACSDDLRDINTPEGWHGDAAGAAAAEVNQIIDGLEEYAADVAALRRAAGDTGDAITGVQNGVREAEAIASGNHFTIAADGAVVDNGVPNVPPEQTQLVAEERARLAEELKGRVEQVLRQATDIDDDLCAVLGRIEAGNVIDATANDNENTSLAAAGNSGAVNGALSVLAPPPVGADPSTNAAWWAALSEAQRKQLIAQHPDWVGNRDGVKAADRSSANLNLLEQQKRGFTAELERLRREDGDSDEIARLEERVKAIDSITGMMHNRDGSLNPNRQLMSLDLTGDHPKAAIANGDVDTAEHVAVFTPGMNSTVDGNMRGYVDDMDGVARSAERILATQGGGSVATVTWIGYEPSTFDDPASLMGLATAENVDVGADKLAKFDQGINASRPTDPHLTALGHSQGSIVTGISLTHAGTGVDDAVVFGSPGVANNFGTDNTAHDLKVPEGHAYNIKAEGDAVAQYVPETWRYGRAPYAMEGMNQLSADAAVGADGAPLAASQGHSEYTKTMPGGADSTSKHNIAAVVAGMPQLAVAAR
;
A
#
# COMPACT_ATOMS: atom_id res chain seq x y z
N MET A 1 5.02 28.36 -11.44
CA MET A 1 4.21 27.25 -10.90
C MET A 1 3.32 26.77 -12.02
N VAL A 2 3.36 25.47 -12.29
CA VAL A 2 2.58 24.80 -13.33
C VAL A 2 1.10 24.79 -12.95
N THR A 3 0.21 25.09 -13.89
CA THR A 3 -1.24 25.02 -13.74
C THR A 3 -1.79 23.67 -14.23
N TRP A 4 -3.02 23.32 -13.81
CA TRP A 4 -3.68 22.09 -14.28
C TRP A 4 -3.84 22.08 -15.80
N GLY A 5 -4.22 23.24 -16.36
CA GLY A 5 -4.30 23.47 -17.78
C GLY A 5 -2.97 23.21 -18.48
N GLU A 6 -1.84 23.69 -17.95
CA GLU A 6 -0.53 23.43 -18.55
C GLU A 6 -0.13 21.94 -18.46
N ALA A 7 -0.27 21.32 -17.29
CA ALA A 7 0.06 19.91 -17.07
C ALA A 7 -0.71 18.98 -18.03
N LYS A 8 -1.98 19.32 -18.33
CA LYS A 8 -2.80 18.60 -19.31
C LYS A 8 -2.26 18.64 -20.74
N HIS A 9 -1.53 19.68 -21.10
CA HIS A 9 -0.99 19.87 -22.45
C HIS A 9 0.48 19.45 -22.59
N TRP A 10 1.13 19.01 -21.50
CA TRP A 10 2.48 18.46 -21.56
C TRP A 10 2.51 17.26 -22.51
N ASN A 11 3.58 17.16 -23.31
CA ASN A 11 3.72 16.10 -24.31
C ASN A 11 5.09 15.41 -24.17
N PRO A 12 5.12 14.14 -23.72
CA PRO A 12 6.38 13.44 -23.51
C PRO A 12 7.14 13.14 -24.81
N ALA A 13 6.43 13.05 -25.95
CA ALA A 13 7.02 12.67 -27.23
C ALA A 13 8.10 13.64 -27.70
N VAL A 14 7.96 14.94 -27.42
CA VAL A 14 8.92 15.96 -27.86
C VAL A 14 10.31 15.71 -27.27
N LEU A 15 10.38 15.38 -25.97
CA LEU A 15 11.64 15.09 -25.30
C LEU A 15 12.17 13.70 -25.67
N GLN A 16 11.29 12.70 -25.80
CA GLN A 16 11.67 11.35 -26.21
C GLN A 16 12.27 11.32 -27.63
N GLU A 17 11.74 12.12 -28.56
CA GLU A 17 12.31 12.26 -29.90
C GLU A 17 13.68 12.94 -29.88
N ALA A 18 13.86 13.96 -29.02
CA ALA A 18 15.13 14.66 -28.86
C ALA A 18 16.25 13.73 -28.36
N VAL A 19 15.94 12.78 -27.47
CA VAL A 19 16.92 11.80 -26.95
C VAL A 19 17.66 11.07 -28.07
N GLY A 20 16.98 10.70 -29.16
CA GLY A 20 17.60 10.01 -30.29
C GLY A 20 18.68 10.86 -30.99
N ALA A 21 18.39 12.14 -31.22
CA ALA A 21 19.33 13.07 -31.82
C ALA A 21 20.52 13.36 -30.90
N ILE A 22 20.26 13.58 -29.60
CA ILE A 22 21.30 13.83 -28.59
C ILE A 22 22.21 12.59 -28.46
N ASN A 23 21.64 11.39 -28.44
CA ASN A 23 22.40 10.14 -28.36
C ASN A 23 23.30 9.95 -29.60
N ALA A 24 22.83 10.32 -30.78
CA ALA A 24 23.65 10.29 -32.00
C ALA A 24 24.81 11.29 -31.95
N ALA A 25 24.61 12.47 -31.36
CA ALA A 25 25.67 13.44 -31.14
C ALA A 25 26.71 12.93 -30.12
N TYR A 26 26.24 12.38 -28.99
CA TYR A 26 27.09 11.77 -27.96
C TYR A 26 27.97 10.65 -28.53
N ASN A 27 27.39 9.73 -29.32
CA ASN A 27 28.14 8.61 -29.89
C ASN A 27 29.24 9.07 -30.87
N LYS A 28 28.99 10.15 -31.62
CA LYS A 28 30.03 10.73 -32.49
C LYS A 28 31.19 11.28 -31.69
N LEU A 29 30.91 11.91 -30.55
CA LEU A 29 31.91 12.50 -29.67
C LEU A 29 32.78 11.41 -29.03
N VAL A 30 32.17 10.39 -28.43
CA VAL A 30 32.89 9.31 -27.75
C VAL A 30 33.72 8.47 -28.73
N ALA A 31 33.29 8.34 -29.99
CA ALA A 31 34.05 7.64 -31.02
C ALA A 31 35.41 8.30 -31.34
N CYS A 32 35.59 9.59 -31.04
CA CYS A 32 36.86 10.30 -31.23
C CYS A 32 37.85 10.11 -30.07
N SER A 33 37.46 9.43 -28.98
CA SER A 33 38.26 9.35 -27.75
C SER A 33 39.63 8.70 -27.95
N ASP A 34 39.72 7.65 -28.78
CA ASP A 34 40.97 6.93 -29.02
C ASP A 34 41.90 7.74 -29.95
N ASP A 35 41.35 8.33 -31.01
CA ASP A 35 42.10 9.19 -31.94
C ASP A 35 42.74 10.40 -31.24
N LEU A 36 42.06 10.98 -30.25
CA LEU A 36 42.57 12.14 -29.48
C LEU A 36 43.76 11.77 -28.59
N ARG A 37 43.75 10.57 -28.00
CA ARG A 37 44.83 10.08 -27.16
C ARG A 37 46.08 9.78 -27.97
N ASP A 38 45.90 9.18 -29.14
CA ASP A 38 47.01 8.84 -30.05
C ASP A 38 47.75 10.09 -30.58
N ILE A 39 47.08 11.25 -30.62
CA ILE A 39 47.65 12.52 -31.10
C ILE A 39 48.43 13.29 -30.01
N ASN A 40 48.18 13.03 -28.72
CA ASN A 40 48.69 13.86 -27.61
C ASN A 40 50.23 13.93 -27.53
N THR A 41 50.91 12.81 -27.71
CA THR A 41 52.38 12.76 -27.80
C THR A 41 52.84 11.68 -28.77
N PRO A 42 53.10 12.03 -30.05
CA PRO A 42 53.68 11.11 -31.02
C PRO A 42 54.99 10.50 -30.54
N GLU A 43 55.16 9.20 -30.77
CA GLU A 43 56.33 8.45 -30.31
C GLU A 43 57.65 9.06 -30.81
N GLY A 44 58.57 9.34 -29.87
CA GLY A 44 59.89 9.91 -30.17
C GLY A 44 59.96 11.43 -30.28
N TRP A 45 58.86 12.18 -30.09
CA TRP A 45 58.88 13.64 -30.01
C TRP A 45 59.02 14.13 -28.56
N HIS A 46 60.07 14.91 -28.28
CA HIS A 46 60.37 15.38 -26.92
C HIS A 46 60.96 16.80 -26.91
N GLY A 47 60.88 17.47 -25.76
CA GLY A 47 61.39 18.84 -25.52
C GLY A 47 60.28 19.87 -25.31
N ASP A 48 60.65 21.13 -25.10
CA ASP A 48 59.72 22.20 -24.69
C ASP A 48 58.53 22.38 -25.65
N ALA A 49 58.76 22.25 -26.96
CA ALA A 49 57.71 22.35 -27.96
C ALA A 49 56.72 21.16 -27.91
N ALA A 50 57.22 19.96 -27.62
CA ALA A 50 56.38 18.78 -27.45
C ALA A 50 55.53 18.89 -26.18
N GLY A 51 56.12 19.38 -25.07
CA GLY A 51 55.38 19.64 -23.83
C GLY A 51 54.31 20.72 -24.00
N ALA A 52 54.60 21.80 -24.73
CA ALA A 52 53.61 22.84 -25.03
C ALA A 52 52.46 22.29 -25.89
N ALA A 53 52.75 21.47 -26.91
CA ALA A 53 51.70 20.87 -27.74
C ALA A 53 50.83 19.87 -26.96
N ALA A 54 51.44 19.03 -26.11
CA ALA A 54 50.70 18.11 -25.25
C ALA A 54 49.79 18.86 -24.27
N ALA A 55 50.24 20.00 -23.72
CA ALA A 55 49.41 20.84 -22.87
C ALA A 55 48.18 21.40 -23.61
N GLU A 56 48.33 21.84 -24.87
CA GLU A 56 47.22 22.30 -25.71
C GLU A 56 46.25 21.15 -26.07
N VAL A 57 46.77 19.96 -26.37
CA VAL A 57 45.93 18.78 -26.63
C VAL A 57 45.16 18.37 -25.38
N ASN A 58 45.78 18.39 -24.20
CA ASN A 58 45.11 18.11 -22.94
C ASN A 58 43.96 19.08 -22.68
N GLN A 59 44.13 20.39 -22.94
CA GLN A 59 43.02 21.36 -22.82
C GLN A 59 41.86 21.06 -23.77
N ILE A 60 42.14 20.56 -24.97
CA ILE A 60 41.10 20.13 -25.92
C ILE A 60 40.39 18.88 -25.39
N ILE A 61 41.14 17.91 -24.84
CA ILE A 61 40.56 16.70 -24.23
C ILE A 61 39.66 17.08 -23.06
N ASP A 62 40.09 17.96 -22.16
CA ASP A 62 39.29 18.46 -21.04
C ASP A 62 37.96 19.05 -21.53
N GLY A 63 38.00 19.95 -22.51
CA GLY A 63 36.79 20.56 -23.08
C GLY A 63 35.86 19.54 -23.76
N LEU A 64 36.41 18.47 -24.35
CA LEU A 64 35.61 17.40 -24.94
C LEU A 64 35.04 16.46 -23.87
N GLU A 65 35.74 16.24 -22.75
CA GLU A 65 35.22 15.52 -21.59
C GLU A 65 34.02 16.25 -20.97
N GLU A 66 34.15 17.56 -20.75
CA GLU A 66 33.07 18.42 -20.27
C GLU A 66 31.89 18.39 -21.25
N TYR A 67 32.14 18.53 -22.55
CA TYR A 67 31.09 18.46 -23.56
C TYR A 67 30.44 17.07 -23.62
N ALA A 68 31.20 15.99 -23.42
CA ALA A 68 30.65 14.63 -23.34
C ALA A 68 29.73 14.47 -22.13
N ALA A 69 30.13 15.02 -20.98
CA ALA A 69 29.34 15.04 -19.77
C ALA A 69 28.05 15.87 -19.97
N ASP A 70 28.13 17.05 -20.56
CA ASP A 70 26.97 17.91 -20.84
C ASP A 70 25.94 17.24 -21.74
N VAL A 71 26.40 16.66 -22.88
CA VAL A 71 25.51 15.97 -23.82
C VAL A 71 24.89 14.73 -23.16
N ALA A 72 25.65 14.01 -22.34
CA ALA A 72 25.13 12.85 -21.61
C ALA A 72 24.14 13.24 -20.51
N ALA A 73 24.38 14.34 -19.80
CA ALA A 73 23.47 14.91 -18.80
C ALA A 73 22.16 15.34 -19.45
N LEU A 74 22.24 16.07 -20.57
CA LEU A 74 21.06 16.49 -21.33
C LEU A 74 20.25 15.28 -21.84
N ARG A 75 20.94 14.27 -22.37
CA ARG A 75 20.30 13.03 -22.85
C ARG A 75 19.55 12.34 -21.72
N ARG A 76 20.17 12.23 -20.55
CA ARG A 76 19.57 11.62 -19.36
C ARG A 76 18.35 12.42 -18.93
N ALA A 77 18.49 13.73 -18.72
CA ALA A 77 17.41 14.59 -18.25
C ALA A 77 16.22 14.60 -19.22
N ALA A 78 16.46 14.67 -20.53
CA ALA A 78 15.39 14.62 -21.53
C ALA A 78 14.63 13.28 -21.50
N GLY A 79 15.35 12.15 -21.36
CA GLY A 79 14.74 10.82 -21.24
C GLY A 79 13.91 10.69 -19.97
N ASP A 80 14.50 11.03 -18.82
CA ASP A 80 13.86 10.95 -17.50
C ASP A 80 12.64 11.89 -17.42
N THR A 81 12.75 13.12 -17.96
CA THR A 81 11.62 14.07 -18.02
C THR A 81 10.50 13.55 -18.91
N GLY A 82 10.83 13.04 -20.10
CA GLY A 82 9.84 12.47 -21.01
C GLY A 82 9.08 11.30 -20.38
N ASP A 83 9.76 10.44 -19.61
CA ASP A 83 9.12 9.38 -18.84
C ASP A 83 8.26 9.93 -17.69
N ALA A 84 8.80 10.87 -16.90
CA ALA A 84 8.09 11.48 -15.76
C ALA A 84 6.82 12.24 -16.17
N ILE A 85 6.82 12.91 -17.33
CA ILE A 85 5.63 13.56 -17.92
C ILE A 85 4.52 12.52 -18.16
N THR A 86 4.85 11.29 -18.53
CA THR A 86 3.86 10.21 -18.71
C THR A 86 3.15 9.91 -17.38
N GLY A 87 3.88 9.97 -16.26
CA GLY A 87 3.32 9.87 -14.92
C GLY A 87 2.35 11.02 -14.60
N VAL A 88 2.75 12.26 -14.84
CA VAL A 88 1.87 13.45 -14.65
C VAL A 88 0.59 13.31 -15.46
N GLN A 89 0.69 12.90 -16.73
CA GLN A 89 -0.49 12.66 -17.57
C GLN A 89 -1.39 11.53 -17.06
N ASN A 90 -0.83 10.50 -16.43
CA ASN A 90 -1.62 9.46 -15.77
C ASN A 90 -2.39 10.03 -14.58
N GLY A 91 -1.72 10.78 -13.70
CA GLY A 91 -2.35 11.44 -12.56
C GLY A 91 -3.46 12.41 -12.97
N VAL A 92 -3.25 13.20 -14.04
CA VAL A 92 -4.29 14.07 -14.62
C VAL A 92 -5.50 13.25 -15.06
N ARG A 93 -5.29 12.18 -15.85
CA ARG A 93 -6.39 11.33 -16.35
C ARG A 93 -7.16 10.66 -15.22
N GLU A 94 -6.47 10.17 -14.20
CA GLU A 94 -7.08 9.54 -13.03
C GLU A 94 -7.94 10.52 -12.25
N ALA A 95 -7.41 11.71 -11.91
CA ALA A 95 -8.16 12.73 -11.19
C ALA A 95 -9.38 13.22 -12.00
N GLU A 96 -9.25 13.40 -13.32
CA GLU A 96 -10.39 13.77 -14.18
C GLU A 96 -11.44 12.65 -14.27
N ALA A 97 -11.02 11.38 -14.29
CA ALA A 97 -11.93 10.23 -14.28
C ALA A 97 -12.71 10.13 -12.95
N ILE A 98 -12.03 10.27 -11.81
CA ILE A 98 -12.66 10.28 -10.48
C ILE A 98 -13.62 11.47 -10.37
N ALA A 99 -13.18 12.67 -10.78
CA ALA A 99 -14.00 13.87 -10.73
C ALA A 99 -15.27 13.70 -11.56
N SER A 100 -15.14 13.33 -12.83
CA SER A 100 -16.30 13.15 -13.71
C SER A 100 -17.23 12.03 -13.26
N GLY A 101 -16.69 10.92 -12.75
CA GLY A 101 -17.47 9.81 -12.19
C GLY A 101 -18.30 10.21 -10.97
N ASN A 102 -17.87 11.22 -10.21
CA ASN A 102 -18.52 11.69 -8.98
C ASN A 102 -19.23 13.05 -9.13
N HIS A 103 -19.54 13.47 -10.37
CA HIS A 103 -20.19 14.75 -10.67
C HIS A 103 -19.37 15.99 -10.21
N PHE A 104 -18.06 15.92 -10.33
CA PHE A 104 -17.15 17.04 -10.17
C PHE A 104 -16.49 17.44 -11.50
N THR A 105 -15.89 18.62 -11.54
CA THR A 105 -15.05 19.09 -12.64
C THR A 105 -13.80 19.76 -12.09
N ILE A 106 -12.66 19.52 -12.71
CA ILE A 106 -11.40 20.19 -12.36
C ILE A 106 -11.19 21.33 -13.37
N ALA A 107 -11.15 22.57 -12.89
CA ALA A 107 -10.94 23.74 -13.72
C ALA A 107 -9.47 23.88 -14.16
N ALA A 108 -9.20 24.75 -15.14
CA ALA A 108 -7.85 24.92 -15.70
C ALA A 108 -6.81 25.46 -14.69
N ASP A 109 -7.26 26.15 -13.65
CA ASP A 109 -6.45 26.60 -12.52
C ASP A 109 -6.27 25.51 -11.43
N GLY A 110 -6.92 24.35 -11.59
CA GLY A 110 -6.92 23.24 -10.64
C GLY A 110 -8.08 23.27 -9.64
N ALA A 111 -9.00 24.25 -9.71
CA ALA A 111 -10.12 24.30 -8.78
C ALA A 111 -11.09 23.12 -8.99
N VAL A 112 -11.42 22.41 -7.90
CA VAL A 112 -12.42 21.33 -7.90
C VAL A 112 -13.82 21.94 -7.76
N VAL A 113 -14.67 21.73 -8.76
CA VAL A 113 -16.03 22.25 -8.84
C VAL A 113 -17.03 21.12 -8.65
N ASP A 114 -17.84 21.23 -7.61
CA ASP A 114 -19.00 20.39 -7.31
C ASP A 114 -20.17 20.75 -8.26
N ASN A 115 -20.65 19.80 -9.08
CA ASN A 115 -21.79 20.01 -9.97
C ASN A 115 -23.12 19.49 -9.39
N GLY A 116 -23.12 18.98 -8.15
CA GLY A 116 -24.26 18.38 -7.47
C GLY A 116 -24.63 16.99 -8.00
N VAL A 117 -25.47 16.29 -7.23
CA VAL A 117 -26.04 14.98 -7.60
C VAL A 117 -27.54 15.15 -7.84
N PRO A 118 -28.10 14.64 -8.95
CA PRO A 118 -29.53 14.74 -9.19
C PRO A 118 -30.34 13.83 -8.25
N ASN A 119 -31.54 14.29 -7.85
CA ASN A 119 -32.57 13.49 -7.14
C ASN A 119 -32.18 12.94 -5.75
N VAL A 120 -31.49 13.72 -4.91
CA VAL A 120 -31.19 13.34 -3.52
C VAL A 120 -32.47 13.39 -2.65
N PRO A 121 -32.85 12.30 -1.96
CA PRO A 121 -33.97 12.31 -1.02
C PRO A 121 -33.74 13.28 0.15
N PRO A 122 -34.79 13.94 0.70
CA PRO A 122 -34.64 14.86 1.82
C PRO A 122 -33.97 14.21 3.04
N GLU A 123 -34.31 12.96 3.36
CA GLU A 123 -33.70 12.22 4.46
C GLU A 123 -32.18 11.96 4.31
N GLN A 124 -31.65 11.94 3.08
CA GLN A 124 -30.24 11.63 2.80
C GLN A 124 -29.39 12.88 2.51
N THR A 125 -30.01 14.07 2.48
CA THR A 125 -29.35 15.31 2.02
C THR A 125 -28.08 15.63 2.83
N GLN A 126 -28.11 15.41 4.14
CA GLN A 126 -26.95 15.67 4.99
C GLN A 126 -25.81 14.68 4.74
N LEU A 127 -26.11 13.39 4.68
CA LEU A 127 -25.10 12.35 4.41
C LEU A 127 -24.42 12.56 3.05
N VAL A 128 -25.22 12.83 2.01
CA VAL A 128 -24.68 13.13 0.67
C VAL A 128 -23.83 14.39 0.67
N ALA A 129 -24.22 15.44 1.42
CA ALA A 129 -23.41 16.66 1.51
C ALA A 129 -22.05 16.41 2.20
N GLU A 130 -22.03 15.61 3.27
CA GLU A 130 -20.81 15.23 3.98
C GLU A 130 -19.88 14.36 3.10
N GLU A 131 -20.45 13.41 2.36
CA GLU A 131 -19.72 12.57 1.41
C GLU A 131 -19.13 13.40 0.26
N ARG A 132 -19.90 14.31 -0.32
CA ARG A 132 -19.41 15.21 -1.38
C ARG A 132 -18.30 16.14 -0.88
N ALA A 133 -18.42 16.68 0.32
CA ALA A 133 -17.37 17.51 0.90
C ALA A 133 -16.05 16.72 1.05
N ARG A 134 -16.14 15.43 1.42
CA ARG A 134 -14.97 14.55 1.49
C ARG A 134 -14.34 14.30 0.13
N LEU A 135 -15.15 13.91 -0.86
CA LEU A 135 -14.67 13.67 -2.23
C LEU A 135 -14.03 14.93 -2.83
N ALA A 136 -14.56 16.12 -2.51
CA ALA A 136 -13.99 17.39 -2.94
C ALA A 136 -12.57 17.60 -2.39
N GLU A 137 -12.36 17.35 -1.08
CA GLU A 137 -11.03 17.49 -0.46
C GLU A 137 -10.05 16.42 -0.98
N GLU A 138 -10.53 15.20 -1.21
CA GLU A 138 -9.73 14.14 -1.85
C GLU A 138 -9.25 14.55 -3.25
N LEU A 139 -10.18 14.99 -4.10
CA LEU A 139 -9.86 15.45 -5.45
C LEU A 139 -8.89 16.63 -5.44
N LYS A 140 -9.06 17.55 -4.50
CA LYS A 140 -8.14 18.69 -4.31
C LYS A 140 -6.74 18.20 -3.94
N GLY A 141 -6.61 17.29 -2.99
CA GLY A 141 -5.32 16.68 -2.63
C GLY A 141 -4.66 15.96 -3.81
N ARG A 142 -5.45 15.26 -4.65
CA ARG A 142 -4.97 14.63 -5.88
C ARG A 142 -4.45 15.66 -6.89
N VAL A 143 -5.19 16.75 -7.10
CA VAL A 143 -4.78 17.85 -7.99
C VAL A 143 -3.48 18.50 -7.49
N GLU A 144 -3.42 18.85 -6.21
CA GLU A 144 -2.24 19.47 -5.59
C GLU A 144 -0.99 18.59 -5.75
N GLN A 145 -1.13 17.27 -5.58
CA GLN A 145 -0.02 16.35 -5.70
C GLN A 145 0.48 16.20 -7.15
N VAL A 146 -0.42 16.17 -8.14
CA VAL A 146 -0.04 16.16 -9.56
C VAL A 146 0.69 17.46 -9.93
N LEU A 147 0.21 18.61 -9.47
CA LEU A 147 0.85 19.91 -9.72
C LEU A 147 2.20 20.05 -9.01
N ARG A 148 2.33 19.50 -7.80
CA ARG A 148 3.61 19.40 -7.08
C ARG A 148 4.61 18.62 -7.90
N GLN A 149 4.24 17.43 -8.39
CA GLN A 149 5.13 16.61 -9.20
C GLN A 149 5.48 17.28 -10.53
N ALA A 150 4.51 17.91 -11.20
CA ALA A 150 4.80 18.68 -12.42
C ALA A 150 5.81 19.80 -12.14
N THR A 151 5.64 20.54 -11.04
CA THR A 151 6.59 21.60 -10.66
C THR A 151 7.98 21.03 -10.36
N ASP A 152 8.07 19.90 -9.65
CA ASP A 152 9.34 19.22 -9.32
C ASP A 152 10.10 18.78 -10.59
N ILE A 153 9.38 18.22 -11.56
CA ILE A 153 9.95 17.81 -12.86
C ILE A 153 10.50 19.02 -13.63
N ASP A 154 9.75 20.13 -13.65
CA ASP A 154 10.16 21.38 -14.32
C ASP A 154 11.41 21.96 -13.64
N ASP A 155 11.40 22.07 -12.32
CA ASP A 155 12.52 22.58 -11.51
C ASP A 155 13.79 21.72 -11.68
N ASP A 156 13.66 20.39 -11.69
CA ASP A 156 14.80 19.48 -11.89
C ASP A 156 15.38 19.60 -13.30
N LEU A 157 14.54 19.63 -14.34
CA LEU A 157 15.02 19.82 -15.71
C LEU A 157 15.72 21.18 -15.85
N CYS A 158 15.13 22.25 -15.31
CA CYS A 158 15.75 23.58 -15.26
C CYS A 158 17.10 23.56 -14.53
N ALA A 159 17.21 22.82 -13.43
CA ALA A 159 18.46 22.70 -12.69
C ALA A 159 19.55 21.97 -13.50
N VAL A 160 19.21 20.91 -14.24
CA VAL A 160 20.16 20.22 -15.14
C VAL A 160 20.59 21.15 -16.27
N LEU A 161 19.64 21.81 -16.94
CA LEU A 161 19.93 22.75 -18.03
C LEU A 161 20.82 23.91 -17.56
N GLY A 162 20.55 24.46 -16.37
CA GLY A 162 21.38 25.51 -15.77
C GLY A 162 22.81 25.06 -15.47
N ARG A 163 23.03 23.79 -15.08
CA ARG A 163 24.38 23.22 -14.91
C ARG A 163 25.11 23.10 -16.24
N ILE A 164 24.43 22.66 -17.29
CA ILE A 164 24.98 22.55 -18.65
C ILE A 164 25.36 23.93 -19.19
N GLU A 165 24.45 24.91 -19.11
CA GLU A 165 24.72 26.29 -19.59
C GLU A 165 25.89 26.95 -18.85
N ALA A 166 26.10 26.57 -17.58
CA ALA A 166 27.19 27.08 -16.76
C ALA A 166 28.51 26.29 -16.91
N GLY A 167 28.53 25.18 -17.68
CA GLY A 167 29.70 24.30 -17.80
C GLY A 167 30.08 23.61 -16.47
N ASN A 168 29.11 23.36 -15.60
CA ASN A 168 29.32 22.86 -14.24
C ASN A 168 28.77 21.43 -14.03
N VAL A 169 28.66 20.65 -15.11
CA VAL A 169 28.20 19.25 -15.01
C VAL A 169 29.30 18.38 -14.40
N ILE A 170 30.55 18.59 -14.77
CA ILE A 170 31.75 18.01 -14.15
C ILE A 170 32.87 19.06 -14.14
N ASP A 171 33.93 18.81 -13.38
CA ASP A 171 35.20 19.52 -13.49
C ASP A 171 36.22 18.56 -14.11
N ALA A 172 36.51 18.71 -15.41
CA ALA A 172 37.45 17.83 -16.11
C ALA A 172 38.91 18.12 -15.74
N THR A 173 39.22 19.33 -15.24
CA THR A 173 40.59 19.69 -14.85
C THR A 173 41.09 18.92 -13.62
N ALA A 174 40.17 18.28 -12.89
CA ALA A 174 40.46 17.38 -11.78
C ALA A 174 40.71 15.92 -12.22
N ASN A 175 40.53 15.60 -13.50
CA ASN A 175 40.71 14.25 -14.05
C ASN A 175 42.15 14.00 -14.50
N ASP A 176 42.44 12.72 -14.74
CA ASP A 176 43.67 12.28 -15.40
C ASP A 176 43.37 11.92 -16.86
N ASN A 177 43.80 12.76 -17.81
CA ASN A 177 43.50 12.62 -19.24
C ASN A 177 44.15 11.38 -19.88
N GLU A 178 45.16 10.78 -19.24
CA GLU A 178 45.72 9.51 -19.69
C GLU A 178 44.77 8.33 -19.39
N ASN A 179 43.94 8.45 -18.35
CA ASN A 179 43.13 7.37 -17.81
C ASN A 179 41.62 7.60 -17.95
N THR A 180 41.18 8.85 -18.06
CA THR A 180 39.77 9.24 -18.20
C THR A 180 39.40 9.29 -19.67
N SER A 181 38.36 8.56 -20.04
CA SER A 181 37.85 8.54 -21.42
C SER A 181 36.64 9.46 -21.53
N LEU A 182 36.35 9.91 -22.75
CA LEU A 182 35.11 10.66 -23.01
C LEU A 182 33.86 9.88 -22.58
N ALA A 183 33.91 8.54 -22.64
CA ALA A 183 32.84 7.68 -22.15
C ALA A 183 32.72 7.70 -20.61
N ALA A 184 33.83 7.77 -19.88
CA ALA A 184 33.84 7.89 -18.42
C ALA A 184 33.27 9.25 -17.99
N ALA A 185 33.72 10.34 -18.63
CA ALA A 185 33.18 11.68 -18.41
C ALA A 185 31.67 11.75 -18.73
N GLY A 186 31.24 11.15 -19.85
CA GLY A 186 29.84 11.01 -20.20
C GLY A 186 29.01 10.21 -19.21
N ASN A 187 29.55 9.15 -18.60
CA ASN A 187 28.85 8.42 -17.53
C ASN A 187 28.64 9.30 -16.29
N SER A 188 29.65 10.07 -15.88
CA SER A 188 29.52 11.05 -14.80
C SER A 188 28.47 12.12 -15.13
N GLY A 189 28.47 12.65 -16.35
CA GLY A 189 27.45 13.56 -16.83
C GLY A 189 26.05 12.97 -16.78
N ALA A 190 25.87 11.72 -17.22
CA ALA A 190 24.59 11.03 -17.12
C ALA A 190 24.11 10.89 -15.67
N VAL A 191 25.00 10.63 -14.70
CA VAL A 191 24.64 10.63 -13.27
C VAL A 191 24.17 12.02 -12.82
N ASN A 192 24.89 13.07 -13.21
CA ASN A 192 24.56 14.46 -12.85
C ASN A 192 23.36 15.04 -13.63
N GLY A 193 22.87 14.33 -14.65
CA GLY A 193 21.68 14.68 -15.42
C GLY A 193 20.44 13.87 -15.07
N ALA A 194 20.50 12.96 -14.09
CA ALA A 194 19.30 12.28 -13.60
C ALA A 194 18.39 13.27 -12.86
N LEU A 195 17.07 13.11 -13.03
CA LEU A 195 16.11 13.85 -12.20
C LEU A 195 16.13 13.33 -10.76
N SER A 196 15.70 14.16 -9.83
CA SER A 196 15.56 13.74 -8.44
C SER A 196 14.43 12.69 -8.32
N VAL A 197 14.57 11.81 -7.34
CA VAL A 197 13.49 10.88 -7.01
C VAL A 197 12.49 11.63 -6.14
N LEU A 198 11.27 11.82 -6.65
CA LEU A 198 10.20 12.46 -5.87
C LEU A 198 9.91 11.63 -4.62
N ALA A 199 10.34 12.17 -3.47
CA ALA A 199 10.11 11.55 -2.19
C ALA A 199 8.59 11.35 -1.95
N PRO A 200 8.18 10.25 -1.33
CA PRO A 200 6.79 10.05 -1.02
C PRO A 200 6.29 11.09 0.00
N PRO A 201 4.96 11.27 0.10
CA PRO A 201 4.37 12.02 1.19
C PRO A 201 4.89 11.54 2.57
N PRO A 202 4.92 12.43 3.59
CA PRO A 202 5.39 12.07 4.92
C PRO A 202 4.73 10.81 5.48
N VAL A 203 5.44 10.10 6.37
CA VAL A 203 4.88 8.94 7.06
C VAL A 203 3.60 9.35 7.79
N GLY A 204 2.54 8.57 7.60
CA GLY A 204 1.23 8.84 8.21
C GLY A 204 0.35 9.84 7.45
N ALA A 205 0.81 10.36 6.29
CA ALA A 205 -0.04 11.12 5.38
C ALA A 205 -1.29 10.31 4.97
N ASP A 206 -2.35 11.03 4.60
CA ASP A 206 -3.62 10.41 4.23
C ASP A 206 -3.48 9.49 3.02
N PRO A 207 -4.18 8.34 2.99
CA PRO A 207 -4.05 7.38 1.90
C PRO A 207 -4.34 7.95 0.51
N SER A 208 -5.25 8.91 0.39
CA SER A 208 -5.51 9.62 -0.87
C SER A 208 -4.31 10.41 -1.39
N THR A 209 -3.51 10.99 -0.49
CA THR A 209 -2.28 11.72 -0.86
C THR A 209 -1.22 10.75 -1.36
N ASN A 210 -1.11 9.59 -0.72
CA ASN A 210 -0.22 8.52 -1.17
C ASN A 210 -0.67 7.94 -2.53
N ALA A 211 -1.97 7.73 -2.72
CA ALA A 211 -2.53 7.28 -3.98
C ALA A 211 -2.22 8.27 -5.12
N ALA A 212 -2.43 9.56 -4.87
CA ALA A 212 -2.11 10.62 -5.82
C ALA A 212 -0.63 10.66 -6.19
N TRP A 213 0.26 10.52 -5.20
CA TRP A 213 1.70 10.44 -5.43
C TRP A 213 2.05 9.24 -6.31
N TRP A 214 1.53 8.07 -5.97
CA TRP A 214 1.81 6.85 -6.72
C TRP A 214 1.27 6.91 -8.16
N ALA A 215 0.04 7.42 -8.32
CA ALA A 215 -0.63 7.63 -9.60
C ALA A 215 0.16 8.54 -10.54
N ALA A 216 0.81 9.57 -9.99
CA ALA A 216 1.56 10.54 -10.75
C ALA A 216 2.98 10.06 -11.14
N LEU A 217 3.48 8.95 -10.59
CA LEU A 217 4.73 8.33 -11.05
C LEU A 217 4.57 7.57 -12.38
N SER A 218 5.62 7.56 -13.20
CA SER A 218 5.71 6.68 -14.37
C SER A 218 5.86 5.20 -13.97
N GLU A 219 5.62 4.28 -14.90
CA GLU A 219 5.84 2.85 -14.63
C GLU A 219 7.31 2.53 -14.30
N ALA A 220 8.26 3.21 -14.95
CA ALA A 220 9.68 3.02 -14.68
C ALA A 220 10.06 3.55 -13.29
N GLN A 221 9.55 4.72 -12.89
CA GLN A 221 9.74 5.28 -11.55
C GLN A 221 9.17 4.36 -10.47
N ARG A 222 7.94 3.84 -10.67
CA ARG A 222 7.33 2.86 -9.74
C ARG A 222 8.17 1.61 -9.57
N LYS A 223 8.64 1.01 -10.68
CA LYS A 223 9.53 -0.16 -10.65
C LYS A 223 10.85 0.15 -9.93
N GLN A 224 11.43 1.32 -10.18
CA GLN A 224 12.65 1.75 -9.51
C GLN A 224 12.45 1.87 -8.00
N LEU A 225 11.36 2.52 -7.56
CA LEU A 225 11.04 2.67 -6.14
C LEU A 225 10.78 1.33 -5.46
N ILE A 226 10.02 0.42 -6.09
CA ILE A 226 9.79 -0.93 -5.56
C ILE A 226 11.11 -1.69 -5.37
N ALA A 227 12.08 -1.50 -6.26
CA ALA A 227 13.36 -2.19 -6.21
C ALA A 227 14.37 -1.55 -5.23
N GLN A 228 14.46 -0.22 -5.20
CA GLN A 228 15.50 0.52 -4.48
C GLN A 228 15.04 1.06 -3.13
N HIS A 229 13.75 1.34 -2.99
CA HIS A 229 13.12 1.90 -1.78
C HIS A 229 11.83 1.13 -1.42
N PRO A 230 11.91 -0.21 -1.24
CA PRO A 230 10.72 -1.00 -0.89
C PRO A 230 10.07 -0.54 0.42
N ASP A 231 10.83 0.04 1.34
CA ASP A 231 10.37 0.66 2.59
C ASP A 231 9.47 1.89 2.36
N TRP A 232 9.63 2.59 1.24
CA TRP A 232 8.77 3.73 0.90
C TRP A 232 7.42 3.30 0.36
N VAL A 233 7.31 2.10 -0.19
CA VAL A 233 6.12 1.65 -0.95
C VAL A 233 5.32 0.61 -0.16
N GLY A 234 5.97 -0.36 0.47
CA GLY A 234 5.34 -1.57 0.98
C GLY A 234 4.22 -1.35 1.99
N ASN A 235 4.43 -0.48 2.97
CA ASN A 235 3.45 -0.16 4.02
C ASN A 235 2.59 1.08 3.72
N ARG A 236 2.61 1.57 2.48
CA ARG A 236 1.97 2.85 2.14
C ARG A 236 0.52 2.66 1.70
N ASP A 237 -0.41 2.86 2.62
CA ASP A 237 -1.84 2.86 2.34
C ASP A 237 -2.17 3.89 1.26
N GLY A 238 -2.99 3.50 0.27
CA GLY A 238 -3.27 4.25 -0.96
C GLY A 238 -2.45 3.81 -2.18
N VAL A 239 -1.36 3.06 -1.98
CA VAL A 239 -0.66 2.37 -3.08
C VAL A 239 -1.38 1.06 -3.40
N LYS A 240 -1.42 0.68 -4.68
CA LYS A 240 -2.00 -0.60 -5.14
C LYS A 240 -1.44 -1.80 -4.39
N ALA A 241 -2.29 -2.75 -4.04
CA ALA A 241 -1.96 -3.94 -3.29
C ALA A 241 -0.86 -4.79 -3.98
N ALA A 242 -0.89 -4.89 -5.31
CA ALA A 242 0.15 -5.59 -6.08
C ALA A 242 1.54 -4.93 -5.97
N ASP A 243 1.58 -3.60 -5.99
CA ASP A 243 2.83 -2.83 -5.87
C ASP A 243 3.37 -2.88 -4.43
N ARG A 244 2.48 -2.75 -3.43
CA ARG A 244 2.79 -2.95 -2.01
C ARG A 244 3.34 -4.36 -1.76
N SER A 245 2.72 -5.38 -2.34
CA SER A 245 3.16 -6.78 -2.23
C SER A 245 4.56 -6.97 -2.80
N SER A 246 4.83 -6.41 -3.98
CA SER A 246 6.14 -6.51 -4.62
C SER A 246 7.22 -5.82 -3.78
N ALA A 247 6.94 -4.63 -3.25
CA ALA A 247 7.84 -3.91 -2.34
C ALA A 247 8.06 -4.67 -1.02
N ASN A 248 6.99 -5.15 -0.38
CA ASN A 248 7.10 -5.90 0.87
C ASN A 248 7.84 -7.23 0.70
N LEU A 249 7.70 -7.92 -0.44
CA LEU A 249 8.49 -9.13 -0.73
C LEU A 249 9.98 -8.82 -0.90
N ASN A 250 10.33 -7.71 -1.56
CA ASN A 250 11.72 -7.23 -1.63
C ASN A 250 12.28 -6.89 -0.24
N LEU A 251 11.48 -6.19 0.58
CA LEU A 251 11.83 -5.83 1.95
C LEU A 251 12.00 -7.09 2.82
N LEU A 252 11.11 -8.07 2.70
CA LEU A 252 11.14 -9.33 3.43
C LEU A 252 12.48 -10.06 3.19
N GLU A 253 12.90 -10.17 1.93
CA GLU A 253 14.17 -10.79 1.54
C GLU A 253 15.39 -10.01 2.04
N GLN A 254 15.34 -8.67 2.01
CA GLN A 254 16.39 -7.83 2.56
C GLN A 254 16.53 -8.00 4.08
N GLN A 255 15.41 -7.95 4.81
CA GLN A 255 15.38 -8.10 6.27
C GLN A 255 15.83 -9.50 6.71
N LYS A 256 15.44 -10.54 5.97
CA LYS A 256 15.89 -11.92 6.23
C LYS A 256 17.40 -12.03 6.21
N ARG A 257 18.05 -11.48 5.17
CA ARG A 257 19.51 -11.48 5.06
C ARG A 257 20.16 -10.71 6.20
N GLY A 258 19.62 -9.53 6.53
CA GLY A 258 20.10 -8.70 7.63
C GLY A 258 20.05 -9.40 8.99
N PHE A 259 18.86 -9.88 9.38
CA PHE A 259 18.68 -10.57 10.66
C PHE A 259 19.47 -11.87 10.75
N THR A 260 19.58 -12.63 9.66
CA THR A 260 20.38 -13.88 9.66
C THR A 260 21.87 -13.58 9.86
N ALA A 261 22.42 -12.59 9.14
CA ALA A 261 23.82 -12.19 9.29
C ALA A 261 24.12 -11.68 10.70
N GLU A 262 23.19 -10.92 11.28
CA GLU A 262 23.31 -10.39 12.63
C GLU A 262 23.23 -11.51 13.69
N LEU A 263 22.31 -12.45 13.51
CA LEU A 263 22.21 -13.64 14.36
C LEU A 263 23.52 -14.46 14.35
N GLU A 264 24.11 -14.66 13.18
CA GLU A 264 25.41 -15.34 13.04
C GLU A 264 26.57 -14.56 13.69
N ARG A 265 26.52 -13.22 13.67
CA ARG A 265 27.49 -12.38 14.36
C ARG A 265 27.35 -12.52 15.87
N LEU A 266 26.15 -12.31 16.42
CA LEU A 266 25.89 -12.39 17.86
C LEU A 266 26.23 -13.76 18.43
N ARG A 267 25.89 -14.85 17.74
CA ARG A 267 26.26 -16.22 18.17
C ARG A 267 27.76 -16.48 18.20
N ARG A 268 28.54 -15.84 17.32
CA ARG A 268 30.02 -15.97 17.33
C ARG A 268 30.68 -15.13 18.42
N GLU A 269 30.04 -14.03 18.81
CA GLU A 269 30.57 -13.07 19.77
C GLU A 269 30.04 -13.30 21.19
N ASP A 270 29.33 -14.40 21.44
CA ASP A 270 28.61 -14.68 22.69
C ASP A 270 27.74 -13.48 23.13
N GLY A 271 27.01 -12.92 22.16
CA GLY A 271 26.13 -11.76 22.33
C GLY A 271 24.92 -12.02 23.24
N ASP A 272 24.15 -10.96 23.48
CA ASP A 272 23.00 -10.99 24.38
C ASP A 272 21.97 -12.04 23.93
N SER A 273 21.60 -12.95 24.85
CA SER A 273 20.64 -14.02 24.58
C SER A 273 19.26 -13.48 24.24
N ASP A 274 18.88 -12.35 24.82
CA ASP A 274 17.56 -11.75 24.58
C ASP A 274 17.50 -11.14 23.17
N GLU A 275 18.61 -10.57 22.69
CA GLU A 275 18.73 -10.07 21.32
C GLU A 275 18.73 -11.20 20.30
N ILE A 276 19.44 -12.30 20.58
CA ILE A 276 19.40 -13.52 19.77
C ILE A 276 17.97 -14.05 19.66
N ALA A 277 17.27 -14.22 20.79
CA ALA A 277 15.90 -14.71 20.81
C ALA A 277 14.95 -13.80 20.02
N ARG A 278 15.12 -12.46 20.13
CA ARG A 278 14.36 -11.51 19.33
C ARG A 278 14.61 -11.72 17.85
N LEU A 279 15.85 -11.79 17.38
CA LEU A 279 16.15 -12.00 15.95
C LEU A 279 15.65 -13.35 15.43
N GLU A 280 15.72 -14.42 16.24
CA GLU A 280 15.15 -15.72 15.90
C GLU A 280 13.63 -15.64 15.67
N GLU A 281 12.90 -14.89 16.50
CA GLU A 281 11.48 -14.61 16.32
C GLU A 281 11.20 -13.88 15.00
N ARG A 282 12.01 -12.84 14.65
CA ARG A 282 11.83 -12.10 13.38
C ARG A 282 12.10 -13.01 12.18
N VAL A 283 13.15 -13.84 12.21
CA VAL A 283 13.43 -14.80 11.14
C VAL A 283 12.31 -15.83 11.00
N LYS A 284 11.79 -16.35 12.12
CA LYS A 284 10.66 -17.29 12.12
C LYS A 284 9.38 -16.67 11.54
N ALA A 285 9.09 -15.41 11.87
CA ALA A 285 7.97 -14.68 11.29
C ALA A 285 8.14 -14.47 9.78
N ILE A 286 9.35 -14.12 9.33
CA ILE A 286 9.67 -14.04 7.91
C ILE A 286 9.41 -15.38 7.21
N ASP A 287 9.91 -16.49 7.76
CA ASP A 287 9.71 -17.83 7.19
C ASP A 287 8.21 -18.20 7.14
N SER A 288 7.44 -17.82 8.17
CA SER A 288 5.99 -18.00 8.19
C SER A 288 5.30 -17.25 7.04
N ILE A 289 5.64 -15.96 6.86
CA ILE A 289 5.15 -15.13 5.75
C ILE A 289 5.56 -15.72 4.41
N THR A 290 6.84 -16.05 4.22
CA THR A 290 7.32 -16.68 2.98
C THR A 290 6.51 -17.92 2.66
N GLY A 291 6.27 -18.80 3.64
CA GLY A 291 5.47 -20.00 3.42
C GLY A 291 3.97 -19.73 3.16
N MET A 292 3.42 -18.58 3.56
CA MET A 292 2.04 -18.18 3.24
C MET A 292 1.94 -17.60 1.83
N MET A 293 3.00 -16.95 1.36
CA MET A 293 3.10 -16.34 0.04
C MET A 293 3.44 -17.32 -1.08
N HIS A 294 3.85 -18.55 -0.77
CA HIS A 294 4.26 -19.55 -1.76
C HIS A 294 3.36 -20.78 -1.81
N ASN A 295 3.25 -21.37 -3.00
CA ASN A 295 2.65 -22.67 -3.24
C ASN A 295 3.56 -23.79 -2.70
N ARG A 296 3.03 -25.02 -2.62
CA ARG A 296 3.78 -26.20 -2.15
C ARG A 296 4.99 -26.55 -3.00
N ASP A 297 5.01 -26.13 -4.27
CA ASP A 297 6.13 -26.33 -5.19
C ASP A 297 7.21 -25.23 -5.07
N GLY A 298 7.03 -24.26 -4.17
CA GLY A 298 7.94 -23.16 -3.95
C GLY A 298 7.77 -21.98 -4.92
N SER A 299 6.78 -22.00 -5.81
CA SER A 299 6.43 -20.84 -6.63
C SER A 299 5.64 -19.79 -5.83
N LEU A 300 5.79 -18.50 -6.17
CA LEU A 300 4.96 -17.46 -5.56
C LEU A 300 3.48 -17.73 -5.88
N ASN A 301 2.62 -17.67 -4.87
CA ASN A 301 1.20 -17.85 -5.04
C ASN A 301 0.58 -16.58 -5.65
N PRO A 302 0.08 -16.61 -6.89
CA PRO A 302 -0.49 -15.42 -7.54
C PRO A 302 -1.79 -14.94 -6.87
N ASN A 303 -2.41 -15.77 -6.02
CA ASN A 303 -3.61 -15.43 -5.26
C ASN A 303 -3.29 -14.85 -3.87
N ARG A 304 -2.08 -14.31 -3.66
CA ARG A 304 -1.64 -13.72 -2.40
C ARG A 304 -1.02 -12.35 -2.64
N GLN A 305 -1.36 -11.38 -1.80
CA GLN A 305 -0.73 -10.05 -1.77
C GLN A 305 -0.28 -9.74 -0.33
N LEU A 306 1.00 -9.41 -0.13
CA LEU A 306 1.55 -8.98 1.15
C LEU A 306 1.41 -7.46 1.27
N MET A 307 0.30 -7.00 1.84
CA MET A 307 -0.05 -5.57 1.86
C MET A 307 0.66 -4.77 2.95
N SER A 308 1.09 -5.42 4.04
CA SER A 308 1.88 -4.77 5.08
C SER A 308 2.89 -5.73 5.70
N LEU A 309 4.05 -5.19 6.07
CA LEU A 309 5.14 -5.88 6.76
C LEU A 309 5.78 -4.92 7.77
N ASP A 310 5.62 -5.17 9.06
CA ASP A 310 6.30 -4.43 10.12
C ASP A 310 7.01 -5.44 11.05
N LEU A 311 8.33 -5.48 10.95
CA LEU A 311 9.19 -6.36 11.76
C LEU A 311 9.78 -5.63 12.97
N THR A 312 9.27 -4.43 13.28
CA THR A 312 9.67 -3.59 14.41
C THR A 312 8.70 -3.72 15.58
N GLY A 313 9.13 -3.22 16.75
CA GLY A 313 8.39 -3.37 18.00
C GLY A 313 8.56 -4.76 18.60
N ASP A 314 7.63 -5.12 19.49
CA ASP A 314 7.73 -6.35 20.27
C ASP A 314 7.48 -7.58 19.40
N HIS A 315 6.41 -7.53 18.58
CA HIS A 315 5.99 -8.63 17.72
C HIS A 315 5.89 -8.22 16.24
N PRO A 316 6.30 -9.10 15.31
CA PRO A 316 6.07 -8.92 13.89
C PRO A 316 4.58 -8.77 13.55
N LYS A 317 4.29 -7.86 12.62
CA LYS A 317 2.96 -7.50 12.10
C LYS A 317 2.94 -7.67 10.58
N ALA A 318 1.81 -8.11 10.04
CA ALA A 318 1.64 -8.28 8.60
C ALA A 318 0.16 -8.22 8.19
N ALA A 319 -0.09 -7.87 6.92
CA ALA A 319 -1.39 -8.00 6.28
C ALA A 319 -1.25 -8.83 4.99
N ILE A 320 -1.99 -9.94 4.90
CA ILE A 320 -1.93 -10.85 3.75
C ILE A 320 -3.33 -11.02 3.18
N ALA A 321 -3.47 -10.77 1.88
CA ALA A 321 -4.70 -10.97 1.15
C ALA A 321 -4.77 -12.34 0.46
N ASN A 322 -5.98 -12.88 0.34
CA ASN A 322 -6.38 -13.87 -0.65
C ASN A 322 -7.15 -13.14 -1.75
N GLY A 323 -6.88 -13.44 -3.02
CA GLY A 323 -7.47 -12.70 -4.14
C GLY A 323 -6.70 -11.42 -4.49
N ASP A 324 -7.20 -10.72 -5.51
CA ASP A 324 -6.65 -9.44 -5.96
C ASP A 324 -7.45 -8.27 -5.37
N VAL A 325 -6.90 -7.60 -4.35
CA VAL A 325 -7.55 -6.48 -3.68
C VAL A 325 -7.67 -5.25 -4.59
N ASP A 326 -6.89 -5.15 -5.67
CA ASP A 326 -6.94 -4.01 -6.59
C ASP A 326 -8.12 -4.11 -7.57
N THR A 327 -8.66 -5.32 -7.79
CA THR A 327 -9.70 -5.57 -8.81
C THR A 327 -10.95 -6.30 -8.31
N ALA A 328 -10.92 -6.92 -7.13
CA ALA A 328 -12.09 -7.60 -6.56
C ALA A 328 -13.28 -6.63 -6.41
N GLU A 329 -14.49 -7.12 -6.71
CA GLU A 329 -15.74 -6.37 -6.53
C GLU A 329 -16.13 -6.30 -5.05
N HIS A 330 -15.83 -7.36 -4.29
CA HIS A 330 -16.05 -7.45 -2.86
C HIS A 330 -14.72 -7.65 -2.13
N VAL A 331 -14.43 -6.81 -1.14
CA VAL A 331 -13.22 -6.91 -0.32
C VAL A 331 -13.63 -7.05 1.14
N ALA A 332 -13.03 -7.98 1.87
CA ALA A 332 -13.23 -8.10 3.31
C ALA A 332 -11.92 -7.95 4.08
N VAL A 333 -11.89 -7.13 5.12
CA VAL A 333 -10.73 -6.96 5.99
C VAL A 333 -11.00 -7.59 7.35
N PHE A 334 -10.26 -8.65 7.66
CA PHE A 334 -10.36 -9.43 8.88
C PHE A 334 -9.32 -9.03 9.91
N THR A 335 -9.80 -8.58 11.06
CA THR A 335 -9.01 -8.20 12.23
C THR A 335 -9.19 -9.27 13.33
N PRO A 336 -8.16 -10.09 13.61
CA PRO A 336 -8.23 -11.11 14.64
C PRO A 336 -7.99 -10.51 16.04
N GLY A 337 -8.22 -11.32 17.09
CA GLY A 337 -8.13 -10.89 18.49
C GLY A 337 -6.81 -11.21 19.19
N MET A 338 -6.87 -11.32 20.53
CA MET A 338 -5.74 -11.62 21.42
C MET A 338 -4.93 -12.84 20.97
N ASN A 339 -3.63 -12.86 21.34
CA ASN A 339 -2.70 -13.93 21.02
C ASN A 339 -2.53 -14.21 19.51
N SER A 340 -2.92 -13.26 18.64
CA SER A 340 -2.67 -13.37 17.20
C SER A 340 -1.23 -13.01 16.88
N THR A 341 -0.50 -13.90 16.22
CA THR A 341 0.89 -13.64 15.81
C THR A 341 1.14 -14.13 14.38
N VAL A 342 2.05 -13.44 13.69
CA VAL A 342 2.45 -13.75 12.31
C VAL A 342 3.08 -15.14 12.19
N ASP A 343 3.89 -15.52 13.17
CA ASP A 343 4.63 -16.78 13.22
C ASP A 343 3.85 -17.94 13.89
N GLY A 344 2.63 -17.67 14.36
CA GLY A 344 1.75 -18.61 15.05
C GLY A 344 0.51 -18.95 14.24
N ASN A 345 -0.58 -18.22 14.48
CA ASN A 345 -1.92 -18.54 14.00
C ASN A 345 -2.35 -17.78 12.73
N MET A 346 -1.57 -16.79 12.26
CA MET A 346 -1.91 -16.03 11.05
C MET A 346 -2.20 -16.91 9.83
N ARG A 347 -1.45 -18.01 9.64
CA ARG A 347 -1.71 -18.98 8.55
C ARG A 347 -3.12 -19.54 8.61
N GLY A 348 -3.57 -19.94 9.80
CA GLY A 348 -4.92 -20.46 10.00
C GLY A 348 -5.98 -19.42 9.64
N TYR A 349 -5.75 -18.15 10.00
CA TYR A 349 -6.65 -17.05 9.63
C TYR A 349 -6.66 -16.77 8.12
N VAL A 350 -5.50 -16.77 7.46
CA VAL A 350 -5.41 -16.63 5.99
C VAL A 350 -6.17 -17.77 5.30
N ASP A 351 -6.04 -19.01 5.78
CA ASP A 351 -6.75 -20.17 5.22
C ASP A 351 -8.27 -20.12 5.50
N ASP A 352 -8.68 -19.66 6.69
CA ASP A 352 -10.09 -19.47 7.03
C ASP A 352 -10.73 -18.39 6.15
N MET A 353 -10.03 -17.26 5.93
CA MET A 353 -10.50 -16.17 5.07
C MET A 353 -10.56 -16.56 3.60
N ASP A 354 -9.63 -17.40 3.12
CA ASP A 354 -9.71 -18.04 1.80
C ASP A 354 -10.95 -18.95 1.70
N GLY A 355 -11.32 -19.60 2.81
CA GLY A 355 -12.58 -20.34 2.95
C GLY A 355 -13.83 -19.45 2.91
N VAL A 356 -13.79 -18.27 3.52
CA VAL A 356 -14.88 -17.28 3.46
C VAL A 356 -15.03 -16.74 2.03
N ALA A 357 -13.93 -16.34 1.38
CA ALA A 357 -13.92 -15.87 0.00
C ALA A 357 -14.60 -16.87 -0.95
N ARG A 358 -14.19 -18.14 -0.92
CA ARG A 358 -14.82 -19.22 -1.72
C ARG A 358 -16.30 -19.45 -1.41
N SER A 359 -16.74 -19.15 -0.18
CA SER A 359 -18.15 -19.29 0.20
C SER A 359 -18.96 -18.12 -0.32
N ALA A 360 -18.42 -16.90 -0.26
CA ALA A 360 -19.01 -15.70 -0.86
C ALA A 360 -19.10 -15.85 -2.39
N GLU A 361 -18.05 -16.32 -3.06
CA GLU A 361 -18.06 -16.60 -4.50
C GLU A 361 -19.10 -17.66 -4.90
N ARG A 362 -19.31 -18.69 -4.06
CA ARG A 362 -20.40 -19.67 -4.29
C ARG A 362 -21.78 -19.04 -4.19
N ILE A 363 -21.98 -18.12 -3.25
CA ILE A 363 -23.22 -17.33 -3.13
C ILE A 363 -23.40 -16.46 -4.40
N LEU A 364 -22.37 -15.69 -4.77
CA LEU A 364 -22.36 -14.82 -5.95
C LEU A 364 -22.61 -15.59 -7.25
N ALA A 365 -22.07 -16.80 -7.39
CA ALA A 365 -22.29 -17.65 -8.56
C ALA A 365 -23.78 -17.95 -8.82
N THR A 366 -24.63 -17.91 -7.78
CA THR A 366 -26.09 -18.06 -7.94
C THR A 366 -26.80 -16.79 -8.39
N GLN A 367 -26.12 -15.64 -8.34
CA GLN A 367 -26.66 -14.30 -8.60
C GLN A 367 -26.01 -13.58 -9.79
N GLY A 368 -25.16 -14.27 -10.56
CA GLY A 368 -24.49 -13.71 -11.74
C GLY A 368 -22.96 -13.73 -11.70
N GLY A 369 -22.38 -14.20 -10.61
CA GLY A 369 -20.94 -14.20 -10.36
C GLY A 369 -20.46 -12.90 -9.71
N GLY A 370 -19.18 -12.88 -9.33
CA GLY A 370 -18.49 -11.74 -8.74
C GLY A 370 -17.15 -12.19 -8.16
N SER A 371 -16.23 -11.26 -7.96
CA SER A 371 -14.87 -11.54 -7.44
C SER A 371 -14.73 -11.09 -6.00
N VAL A 372 -14.09 -11.91 -5.17
CA VAL A 372 -13.92 -11.66 -3.73
C VAL A 372 -12.44 -11.68 -3.36
N ALA A 373 -11.99 -10.68 -2.63
CA ALA A 373 -10.71 -10.68 -1.94
C ALA A 373 -10.90 -10.55 -0.43
N THR A 374 -10.06 -11.21 0.35
CA THR A 374 -10.10 -11.15 1.82
C THR A 374 -8.71 -10.86 2.37
N VAL A 375 -8.57 -9.93 3.29
CA VAL A 375 -7.31 -9.55 3.92
C VAL A 375 -7.31 -10.01 5.37
N THR A 376 -6.33 -10.81 5.77
CA THR A 376 -6.03 -11.02 7.19
C THR A 376 -5.06 -9.95 7.64
N TRP A 377 -5.50 -9.06 8.52
CA TRP A 377 -4.76 -7.87 8.97
C TRP A 377 -4.32 -8.00 10.44
N ILE A 378 -3.02 -8.15 10.67
CA ILE A 378 -2.37 -8.05 11.99
C ILE A 378 -1.44 -6.83 11.94
N GLY A 379 -2.01 -5.62 12.02
CA GLY A 379 -1.26 -4.35 11.98
C GLY A 379 -1.16 -3.63 13.34
N TYR A 380 -1.69 -4.24 14.39
CA TYR A 380 -1.62 -3.78 15.78
C TYR A 380 -0.89 -4.81 16.63
N GLU A 381 -0.58 -4.48 17.88
CA GLU A 381 -0.02 -5.43 18.85
C GLU A 381 -1.17 -6.03 19.66
N PRO A 382 -1.61 -7.27 19.35
CA PRO A 382 -2.68 -7.90 20.10
C PRO A 382 -2.21 -8.18 21.51
N SER A 383 -3.11 -8.02 22.48
CA SER A 383 -2.75 -8.28 23.87
C SER A 383 -2.39 -9.76 24.06
N THR A 384 -1.27 -10.01 24.74
CA THR A 384 -0.77 -11.36 25.05
C THR A 384 -0.99 -11.66 26.53
N PHE A 385 -1.58 -12.82 26.82
CA PHE A 385 -1.83 -13.26 28.20
C PHE A 385 -1.51 -14.75 28.36
N ASP A 386 -0.84 -15.10 29.47
CA ASP A 386 -0.47 -16.49 29.81
C ASP A 386 -1.69 -17.40 30.00
N ASP A 387 -2.85 -16.82 30.37
CA ASP A 387 -4.14 -17.50 30.44
C ASP A 387 -5.12 -16.92 29.40
N PRO A 388 -5.35 -17.60 28.27
CA PRO A 388 -6.34 -17.21 27.27
C PRO A 388 -7.78 -17.14 27.80
N ALA A 389 -8.06 -17.77 28.96
CA ALA A 389 -9.36 -17.72 29.63
C ALA A 389 -9.50 -16.55 30.63
N SER A 390 -8.44 -15.77 30.84
CA SER A 390 -8.48 -14.61 31.73
C SER A 390 -9.28 -13.47 31.11
N LEU A 391 -10.56 -13.40 31.46
CA LEU A 391 -11.44 -12.25 31.17
C LEU A 391 -10.87 -10.92 31.73
N MET A 392 -9.95 -10.99 32.70
CA MET A 392 -9.28 -9.82 33.30
C MET A 392 -8.28 -9.14 32.36
N GLY A 393 -7.62 -9.88 31.45
CA GLY A 393 -6.65 -9.31 30.52
C GLY A 393 -7.28 -8.36 29.50
N LEU A 394 -8.52 -8.64 29.09
CA LEU A 394 -9.28 -7.75 28.23
C LEU A 394 -9.49 -6.37 28.90
N ALA A 395 -9.77 -6.31 30.21
CA ALA A 395 -10.07 -5.05 30.89
C ALA A 395 -8.99 -3.95 30.80
N THR A 396 -7.74 -4.29 30.45
CA THR A 396 -6.55 -3.39 30.47
C THR A 396 -5.90 -3.16 29.10
N ALA A 397 -6.59 -3.38 27.97
CA ALA A 397 -5.99 -3.22 26.64
C ALA A 397 -5.60 -1.76 26.33
N GLU A 398 -4.31 -1.44 26.36
CA GLU A 398 -3.77 -0.08 26.15
C GLU A 398 -3.39 0.25 24.68
N ASN A 399 -3.51 -0.70 23.74
CA ASN A 399 -3.03 -0.55 22.35
C ASN A 399 -4.11 -0.55 21.25
N VAL A 400 -5.40 -0.57 21.61
CA VAL A 400 -6.50 -0.71 20.64
C VAL A 400 -6.75 0.55 19.82
N ASP A 401 -6.54 1.76 20.38
CA ASP A 401 -6.79 3.02 19.68
C ASP A 401 -5.76 3.24 18.55
N VAL A 402 -4.48 2.97 18.81
CA VAL A 402 -3.43 3.04 17.78
C VAL A 402 -3.66 2.00 16.68
N GLY A 403 -4.12 0.80 17.06
CA GLY A 403 -4.53 -0.22 16.08
C GLY A 403 -5.70 0.24 15.23
N ALA A 404 -6.69 0.89 15.83
CA ALA A 404 -7.89 1.38 15.16
C ALA A 404 -7.58 2.51 14.18
N ASP A 405 -6.72 3.47 14.55
CA ASP A 405 -6.25 4.53 13.66
C ASP A 405 -5.56 3.94 12.41
N LYS A 406 -4.73 2.92 12.60
CA LYS A 406 -4.03 2.24 11.50
C LYS A 406 -5.00 1.45 10.63
N LEU A 407 -5.97 0.76 11.23
CA LEU A 407 -6.99 0.01 10.48
C LEU A 407 -7.86 0.96 9.65
N ALA A 408 -8.29 2.10 10.20
CA ALA A 408 -9.07 3.09 9.46
C ALA A 408 -8.31 3.62 8.23
N LYS A 409 -7.01 3.88 8.37
CA LYS A 409 -6.14 4.27 7.24
C LYS A 409 -5.91 3.14 6.24
N PHE A 410 -5.82 1.90 6.73
CA PHE A 410 -5.70 0.72 5.87
C PHE A 410 -6.93 0.55 4.98
N ASP A 411 -8.13 0.62 5.56
CA ASP A 411 -9.41 0.54 4.85
C ASP A 411 -9.57 1.70 3.85
N GLN A 412 -9.30 2.92 4.29
CA GLN A 412 -9.22 4.11 3.41
C GLN A 412 -8.25 3.90 2.23
N GLY A 413 -7.12 3.25 2.48
CA GLY A 413 -6.10 2.98 1.49
C GLY A 413 -6.53 2.00 0.41
N ILE A 414 -7.40 1.03 0.74
CA ILE A 414 -7.98 0.12 -0.25
C ILE A 414 -8.79 0.93 -1.26
N ASN A 415 -9.72 1.76 -0.78
CA ASN A 415 -10.57 2.55 -1.67
C ASN A 415 -9.77 3.62 -2.42
N ALA A 416 -8.85 4.33 -1.75
CA ALA A 416 -8.03 5.37 -2.36
C ALA A 416 -7.13 4.87 -3.50
N SER A 417 -6.69 3.61 -3.44
CA SER A 417 -5.81 3.00 -4.46
C SER A 417 -6.55 2.58 -5.74
N ARG A 418 -7.88 2.65 -5.73
CA ARG A 418 -8.76 2.09 -6.76
C ARG A 418 -9.53 3.20 -7.50
N PRO A 419 -9.81 3.00 -8.80
CA PRO A 419 -10.67 3.92 -9.55
C PRO A 419 -12.17 3.71 -9.26
N THR A 420 -12.53 2.55 -8.71
CA THR A 420 -13.90 2.13 -8.41
C THR A 420 -13.97 1.60 -6.99
N ASP A 421 -14.97 2.08 -6.26
CA ASP A 421 -15.25 1.67 -4.90
C ASP A 421 -15.65 0.18 -4.86
N PRO A 422 -14.94 -0.69 -4.10
CA PRO A 422 -15.39 -2.05 -3.86
C PRO A 422 -16.50 -2.06 -2.80
N HIS A 423 -17.29 -3.12 -2.77
CA HIS A 423 -18.09 -3.43 -1.58
C HIS A 423 -17.15 -3.90 -0.46
N LEU A 424 -16.90 -3.04 0.54
CA LEU A 424 -15.90 -3.27 1.58
C LEU A 424 -16.56 -3.71 2.89
N THR A 425 -16.18 -4.89 3.38
CA THR A 425 -16.69 -5.46 4.63
C THR A 425 -15.60 -5.53 5.71
N ALA A 426 -15.82 -4.92 6.87
CA ALA A 426 -14.95 -5.06 8.03
C ALA A 426 -15.38 -6.26 8.90
N LEU A 427 -14.44 -7.15 9.20
CA LEU A 427 -14.66 -8.37 9.98
C LEU A 427 -13.82 -8.33 11.26
N GLY A 428 -14.47 -8.27 12.43
CA GLY A 428 -13.79 -8.20 13.72
C GLY A 428 -14.05 -9.42 14.61
N HIS A 429 -13.01 -10.17 14.98
CA HIS A 429 -13.14 -11.31 15.90
C HIS A 429 -12.56 -11.00 17.28
N SER A 430 -13.29 -11.34 18.35
CA SER A 430 -12.79 -11.20 19.72
C SER A 430 -12.28 -9.78 19.99
N GLN A 431 -11.09 -9.58 20.56
CA GLN A 431 -10.49 -8.25 20.74
C GLN A 431 -10.40 -7.44 19.43
N GLY A 432 -10.25 -8.10 18.27
CA GLY A 432 -10.24 -7.44 16.97
C GLY A 432 -11.54 -6.68 16.67
N SER A 433 -12.69 -7.11 17.23
CA SER A 433 -13.95 -6.36 17.12
C SER A 433 -13.94 -5.00 17.83
N ILE A 434 -13.11 -4.83 18.86
CA ILE A 434 -12.91 -3.53 19.52
C ILE A 434 -12.12 -2.62 18.59
N VAL A 435 -11.02 -3.13 18.00
CA VAL A 435 -10.19 -2.39 17.04
C VAL A 435 -11.00 -1.98 15.81
N THR A 436 -11.75 -2.92 15.23
CA THR A 436 -12.68 -2.65 14.12
C THR A 436 -13.76 -1.65 14.52
N GLY A 437 -14.38 -1.80 15.68
CA GLY A 437 -15.43 -0.89 16.11
C GLY A 437 -14.95 0.55 16.31
N ILE A 438 -13.75 0.73 16.89
CA ILE A 438 -13.12 2.04 17.05
C ILE A 438 -12.69 2.60 15.68
N SER A 439 -12.12 1.78 14.79
CA SER A 439 -11.68 2.25 13.46
C SER A 439 -12.85 2.80 12.65
N LEU A 440 -14.00 2.16 12.79
CA LEU A 440 -15.26 2.55 12.17
C LEU A 440 -15.86 3.84 12.75
N THR A 441 -15.41 4.33 13.91
CA THR A 441 -15.77 5.68 14.37
C THR A 441 -15.06 6.78 13.58
N HIS A 442 -14.03 6.46 12.79
CA HIS A 442 -13.38 7.41 11.90
C HIS A 442 -14.29 7.70 10.70
N ALA A 443 -14.30 8.95 10.26
CA ALA A 443 -15.03 9.29 9.05
C ALA A 443 -14.31 8.72 7.82
N GLY A 444 -15.06 8.08 6.94
CA GLY A 444 -14.58 7.71 5.60
C GLY A 444 -13.62 6.58 5.54
N THR A 445 -13.79 5.58 6.39
CA THR A 445 -13.18 4.24 6.21
C THR A 445 -13.55 3.62 4.86
N GLY A 446 -14.71 3.99 4.30
CA GLY A 446 -15.21 3.41 3.05
C GLY A 446 -15.78 2.00 3.22
N VAL A 447 -16.03 1.60 4.47
CA VAL A 447 -16.62 0.30 4.82
C VAL A 447 -18.14 0.37 4.67
N ASP A 448 -18.69 -0.57 3.92
CA ASP A 448 -20.13 -0.73 3.68
C ASP A 448 -20.80 -1.61 4.73
N ASP A 449 -20.14 -2.68 5.16
CA ASP A 449 -20.69 -3.63 6.13
C ASP A 449 -19.69 -3.96 7.24
N ALA A 450 -20.19 -4.13 8.46
CA ALA A 450 -19.38 -4.53 9.60
C ALA A 450 -19.94 -5.80 10.25
N VAL A 451 -19.13 -6.86 10.36
CA VAL A 451 -19.50 -8.08 11.07
C VAL A 451 -18.55 -8.30 12.23
N VAL A 452 -19.08 -8.26 13.44
CA VAL A 452 -18.34 -8.61 14.66
C VAL A 452 -18.79 -9.95 15.19
N PHE A 453 -17.85 -10.78 15.65
CA PHE A 453 -18.17 -12.13 16.10
C PHE A 453 -17.27 -12.57 17.24
N GLY A 454 -17.83 -13.34 18.17
CA GLY A 454 -17.17 -13.62 19.45
C GLY A 454 -16.80 -12.35 20.22
N SER A 455 -17.56 -11.27 20.01
CA SER A 455 -17.14 -9.93 20.39
C SER A 455 -17.36 -9.63 21.88
N PRO A 456 -16.34 -9.10 22.60
CA PRO A 456 -16.50 -8.53 23.93
C PRO A 456 -17.13 -7.11 23.90
N GLY A 457 -17.23 -6.47 22.73
CA GLY A 457 -17.67 -5.10 22.53
C GLY A 457 -16.99 -4.47 21.30
N VAL A 458 -17.37 -3.23 20.98
CA VAL A 458 -16.94 -2.52 19.75
C VAL A 458 -16.46 -1.09 20.04
N ALA A 459 -16.24 -0.75 21.31
CA ALA A 459 -15.78 0.59 21.71
C ALA A 459 -14.71 0.47 22.81
N ASN A 460 -13.99 1.56 23.07
CA ASN A 460 -12.99 1.63 24.16
C ASN A 460 -13.46 2.46 25.37
N ASN A 461 -14.75 2.67 25.54
CA ASN A 461 -15.31 3.42 26.66
C ASN A 461 -16.18 2.55 27.56
N PHE A 462 -16.24 2.94 28.83
CA PHE A 462 -17.15 2.31 29.78
C PHE A 462 -18.57 2.85 29.58
N GLY A 463 -19.57 1.97 29.58
CA GLY A 463 -20.99 2.34 29.56
C GLY A 463 -21.80 1.63 28.49
N THR A 464 -23.03 2.12 28.27
CA THR A 464 -23.99 1.49 27.35
C THR A 464 -24.63 2.48 26.37
N ASP A 465 -24.04 3.66 26.23
CA ASP A 465 -24.65 4.78 25.51
C ASP A 465 -24.36 4.74 23.99
N ASN A 466 -23.58 3.77 23.53
CA ASN A 466 -23.26 3.56 22.13
C ASN A 466 -24.28 2.66 21.41
N THR A 467 -24.42 2.92 20.12
CA THR A 467 -25.31 2.20 19.19
C THR A 467 -24.56 1.83 17.92
N ALA A 468 -25.17 1.03 17.04
CA ALA A 468 -24.56 0.68 15.76
C ALA A 468 -24.33 1.90 14.86
N HIS A 469 -25.07 3.00 15.05
CA HIS A 469 -24.88 4.25 14.31
C HIS A 469 -23.49 4.87 14.55
N ASP A 470 -22.86 4.59 15.70
CA ASP A 470 -21.51 5.10 16.00
C ASP A 470 -20.42 4.47 15.12
N LEU A 471 -20.71 3.32 14.48
CA LEU A 471 -19.80 2.61 13.58
C LEU A 471 -19.72 3.22 12.17
N LYS A 472 -20.47 4.29 11.89
CA LYS A 472 -20.44 5.03 10.60
C LYS A 472 -20.52 4.18 9.32
N VAL A 473 -21.03 2.96 9.42
CA VAL A 473 -21.50 2.15 8.29
C VAL A 473 -22.97 2.53 8.01
N PRO A 474 -23.48 2.29 6.79
CA PRO A 474 -24.89 2.50 6.47
C PRO A 474 -25.85 1.85 7.48
N GLU A 475 -27.00 2.49 7.71
CA GLU A 475 -27.99 1.98 8.65
C GLU A 475 -28.47 0.57 8.24
N GLY A 476 -28.41 -0.38 9.17
CA GLY A 476 -28.76 -1.78 8.90
C GLY A 476 -27.61 -2.63 8.35
N HIS A 477 -26.38 -2.10 8.24
CA HIS A 477 -25.21 -2.81 7.75
C HIS A 477 -24.19 -3.20 8.84
N ALA A 478 -24.61 -3.20 10.11
CA ALA A 478 -23.83 -3.70 11.23
C ALA A 478 -24.42 -5.03 11.75
N TYR A 479 -23.59 -6.06 11.89
CA TYR A 479 -24.00 -7.41 12.26
C TYR A 479 -23.15 -7.97 13.40
N ASN A 480 -23.79 -8.76 14.26
CA ASN A 480 -23.15 -9.51 15.33
C ASN A 480 -23.46 -11.01 15.22
N ILE A 481 -22.45 -11.85 15.49
CA ILE A 481 -22.59 -13.31 15.62
C ILE A 481 -22.07 -13.77 16.99
N LYS A 482 -22.92 -14.47 17.74
CA LYS A 482 -22.57 -15.06 19.04
C LYS A 482 -22.86 -16.56 19.03
N ALA A 483 -21.80 -17.36 19.19
CA ALA A 483 -21.89 -18.81 19.30
C ALA A 483 -22.25 -19.27 20.72
N GLU A 484 -22.92 -20.43 20.80
CA GLU A 484 -23.16 -21.09 22.08
C GLU A 484 -21.81 -21.49 22.72
N GLY A 485 -21.66 -21.26 24.03
CA GLY A 485 -20.44 -21.60 24.77
C GLY A 485 -19.28 -20.61 24.58
N ASP A 486 -19.47 -19.49 23.88
CA ASP A 486 -18.46 -18.43 23.80
C ASP A 486 -18.47 -17.57 25.07
N ALA A 487 -17.58 -17.87 26.00
CA ALA A 487 -17.44 -17.16 27.27
C ALA A 487 -17.06 -15.67 27.08
N VAL A 488 -16.31 -15.32 26.04
CA VAL A 488 -15.91 -13.93 25.79
C VAL A 488 -17.15 -13.12 25.40
N ALA A 489 -17.88 -13.58 24.38
CA ALA A 489 -19.11 -12.92 23.92
C ALA A 489 -20.28 -13.02 24.92
N GLN A 490 -20.20 -13.94 25.88
CA GLN A 490 -21.22 -14.09 26.92
C GLN A 490 -20.96 -13.21 28.13
N TYR A 491 -19.74 -13.18 28.66
CA TYR A 491 -19.48 -12.59 29.99
C TYR A 491 -18.77 -11.23 29.93
N VAL A 492 -17.90 -10.97 28.95
CA VAL A 492 -17.16 -9.69 28.89
C VAL A 492 -18.07 -8.51 28.58
N PRO A 493 -19.05 -8.60 27.65
CA PRO A 493 -19.96 -7.49 27.39
C PRO A 493 -20.78 -7.04 28.60
N GLU A 494 -21.02 -7.93 29.57
CA GLU A 494 -21.76 -7.64 30.81
C GLU A 494 -20.95 -6.75 31.78
N THR A 495 -19.66 -6.55 31.51
CA THR A 495 -18.81 -5.62 32.27
C THR A 495 -18.95 -4.17 31.81
N TRP A 496 -19.55 -3.93 30.63
CA TRP A 496 -19.68 -2.63 29.97
C TRP A 496 -18.36 -1.90 29.71
N ARG A 497 -17.23 -2.61 29.77
CA ARG A 497 -15.88 -2.04 29.55
C ARG A 497 -15.68 -1.51 28.12
N TYR A 498 -16.39 -2.07 27.16
CA TYR A 498 -16.21 -1.84 25.72
C TYR A 498 -17.50 -1.37 25.05
N GLY A 499 -18.27 -0.56 25.78
CA GLY A 499 -19.61 -0.16 25.41
C GLY A 499 -20.67 -1.24 25.65
N ARG A 500 -21.86 -0.97 25.10
CA ARG A 500 -23.01 -1.86 25.07
C ARG A 500 -22.66 -3.15 24.34
N ALA A 501 -23.17 -4.26 24.86
CA ALA A 501 -23.00 -5.56 24.25
C ALA A 501 -23.52 -5.60 22.81
N PRO A 502 -22.76 -6.11 21.83
CA PRO A 502 -23.19 -6.15 20.44
C PRO A 502 -24.53 -6.88 20.22
N TYR A 503 -24.83 -7.90 21.03
CA TYR A 503 -26.10 -8.62 20.95
C TYR A 503 -27.32 -7.86 21.49
N ALA A 504 -27.10 -6.77 22.22
CA ALA A 504 -28.14 -5.91 22.81
C ALA A 504 -28.04 -4.46 22.31
N MET A 505 -27.24 -4.22 21.27
CA MET A 505 -26.97 -2.91 20.71
C MET A 505 -28.05 -2.51 19.72
N GLU A 506 -28.61 -1.31 19.90
CA GLU A 506 -29.58 -0.75 18.96
C GLU A 506 -28.95 -0.58 17.57
N GLY A 507 -29.68 -0.99 16.52
CA GLY A 507 -29.23 -0.97 15.13
C GLY A 507 -28.28 -2.11 14.72
N MET A 508 -27.88 -2.99 15.64
CA MET A 508 -27.03 -4.14 15.35
C MET A 508 -27.87 -5.38 15.01
N ASN A 509 -27.72 -5.89 13.78
CA ASN A 509 -28.40 -7.11 13.34
C ASN A 509 -27.79 -8.36 13.97
N GLN A 510 -28.61 -9.28 14.43
CA GLN A 510 -28.16 -10.52 15.06
C GLN A 510 -28.24 -11.68 14.07
N LEU A 511 -27.10 -12.27 13.74
CA LEU A 511 -27.02 -13.43 12.86
C LEU A 511 -26.81 -14.71 13.68
N SER A 512 -27.39 -15.81 13.23
CA SER A 512 -27.37 -17.09 13.93
C SER A 512 -25.99 -17.75 13.86
N ALA A 513 -25.61 -18.42 14.95
CA ALA A 513 -24.53 -19.38 15.00
C ALA A 513 -25.03 -20.83 15.13
N ASP A 514 -26.34 -21.04 15.18
CA ASP A 514 -26.95 -22.35 15.37
C ASP A 514 -26.98 -23.15 14.07
N ALA A 515 -27.14 -24.47 14.17
CA ALA A 515 -27.33 -25.31 12.99
C ALA A 515 -28.59 -24.85 12.22
N ALA A 516 -28.45 -24.70 10.91
CA ALA A 516 -29.46 -24.13 10.05
C ALA A 516 -29.51 -24.84 8.70
N VAL A 517 -30.42 -24.40 7.84
CA VAL A 517 -30.47 -24.76 6.43
C VAL A 517 -30.33 -23.47 5.64
N GLY A 518 -29.34 -23.41 4.75
CA GLY A 518 -29.11 -22.26 3.88
C GLY A 518 -30.27 -22.02 2.91
N ALA A 519 -30.31 -20.85 2.30
CA ALA A 519 -31.34 -20.49 1.32
C ALA A 519 -31.35 -21.44 0.09
N ASP A 520 -30.22 -22.08 -0.20
CA ASP A 520 -30.03 -23.09 -1.24
C ASP A 520 -30.43 -24.51 -0.81
N GLY A 521 -30.86 -24.70 0.44
CA GLY A 521 -31.22 -25.99 1.02
C GLY A 521 -30.03 -26.78 1.58
N ALA A 522 -28.80 -26.25 1.54
CA ALA A 522 -27.63 -26.93 2.09
C ALA A 522 -27.67 -26.91 3.64
N PRO A 523 -27.28 -28.01 4.32
CA PRO A 523 -27.16 -28.01 5.77
C PRO A 523 -25.98 -27.16 6.22
N LEU A 524 -26.22 -26.30 7.22
CA LEU A 524 -25.22 -25.48 7.88
C LEU A 524 -25.02 -25.98 9.31
N ALA A 525 -23.77 -26.09 9.75
CA ALA A 525 -23.43 -26.59 11.08
C ALA A 525 -23.43 -25.47 12.11
N ALA A 526 -23.77 -25.78 13.37
CA ALA A 526 -23.61 -24.83 14.46
C ALA A 526 -22.13 -24.50 14.68
N SER A 527 -21.82 -23.23 14.98
CA SER A 527 -20.53 -22.85 15.59
C SER A 527 -20.63 -22.96 17.10
N GLN A 528 -19.63 -23.55 17.74
CA GLN A 528 -19.55 -23.62 19.21
C GLN A 528 -18.25 -23.04 19.73
N GLY A 529 -18.34 -22.39 20.90
CA GLY A 529 -17.19 -21.75 21.53
C GLY A 529 -16.62 -20.58 20.73
N HIS A 530 -15.39 -20.19 21.07
CA HIS A 530 -14.82 -18.91 20.64
C HIS A 530 -14.15 -18.93 19.27
N SER A 531 -13.86 -20.11 18.70
CA SER A 531 -12.95 -20.23 17.55
C SER A 531 -13.60 -20.80 16.27
N GLU A 532 -14.89 -21.15 16.30
CA GLU A 532 -15.54 -21.89 15.20
C GLU A 532 -16.35 -21.01 14.22
N TYR A 533 -16.26 -19.69 14.33
CA TYR A 533 -17.08 -18.75 13.55
C TYR A 533 -16.81 -18.78 12.04
N THR A 534 -15.60 -19.10 11.61
CA THR A 534 -15.19 -19.06 10.19
C THR A 534 -14.92 -20.45 9.60
N LYS A 535 -15.28 -21.50 10.33
CA LYS A 535 -14.87 -22.88 10.03
C LYS A 535 -15.81 -23.59 9.07
N THR A 536 -15.21 -24.44 8.23
CA THR A 536 -15.89 -25.56 7.58
C THR A 536 -15.72 -26.78 8.47
N MET A 537 -16.82 -27.40 8.87
CA MET A 537 -16.82 -28.52 9.82
C MET A 537 -16.34 -29.82 9.18
N PRO A 538 -15.87 -30.80 9.99
CA PRO A 538 -15.61 -32.16 9.51
C PRO A 538 -16.84 -32.74 8.80
N GLY A 539 -16.75 -32.93 7.49
CA GLY A 539 -17.90 -33.28 6.63
C GLY A 539 -18.12 -32.30 5.47
N GLY A 540 -17.41 -31.17 5.45
CA GLY A 540 -17.42 -30.21 4.34
C GLY A 540 -18.55 -29.19 4.38
N ALA A 541 -19.45 -29.27 5.38
CA ALA A 541 -20.47 -28.26 5.62
C ALA A 541 -19.85 -27.03 6.28
N ASP A 542 -20.16 -25.85 5.76
CA ASP A 542 -19.80 -24.59 6.42
C ASP A 542 -20.59 -24.43 7.72
N SER A 543 -19.98 -23.76 8.70
CA SER A 543 -20.74 -23.29 9.85
C SER A 543 -21.74 -22.21 9.42
N THR A 544 -22.86 -22.10 10.12
CA THR A 544 -23.86 -21.05 9.89
C THR A 544 -23.22 -19.67 10.03
N SER A 545 -22.33 -19.50 10.99
CA SER A 545 -21.54 -18.26 11.17
C SER A 545 -20.70 -17.93 9.94
N LYS A 546 -19.99 -18.90 9.36
CA LYS A 546 -19.16 -18.69 8.17
C LYS A 546 -20.02 -18.37 6.96
N HIS A 547 -21.14 -19.07 6.78
CA HIS A 547 -22.12 -18.78 5.73
C HIS A 547 -22.66 -17.35 5.85
N ASN A 548 -23.02 -16.93 7.07
CA ASN A 548 -23.52 -15.59 7.34
C ASN A 548 -22.47 -14.51 7.02
N ILE A 549 -21.23 -14.70 7.47
CA ILE A 549 -20.11 -13.81 7.12
C ILE A 549 -19.93 -13.74 5.60
N ALA A 550 -19.92 -14.89 4.92
CA ALA A 550 -19.77 -14.96 3.48
C ALA A 550 -20.92 -14.27 2.72
N ALA A 551 -22.16 -14.36 3.22
CA ALA A 551 -23.31 -13.69 2.64
C ALA A 551 -23.19 -12.16 2.75
N VAL A 552 -22.74 -11.64 3.90
CA VAL A 552 -22.48 -10.21 4.06
C VAL A 552 -21.32 -9.76 3.16
N VAL A 553 -20.20 -10.49 3.14
CA VAL A 553 -19.06 -10.18 2.25
C VAL A 553 -19.47 -10.14 0.78
N ALA A 554 -20.39 -11.01 0.35
CA ALA A 554 -20.93 -11.02 -1.01
C ALA A 554 -21.92 -9.86 -1.31
N GLY A 555 -22.16 -8.93 -0.38
CA GLY A 555 -23.19 -7.89 -0.50
C GLY A 555 -24.61 -8.45 -0.55
N MET A 556 -24.83 -9.61 0.10
CA MET A 556 -26.10 -10.34 0.08
C MET A 556 -26.58 -10.72 1.49
N PRO A 557 -26.68 -9.76 2.43
CA PRO A 557 -27.07 -10.04 3.80
C PRO A 557 -28.46 -10.69 3.93
N GLN A 558 -29.34 -10.52 2.94
CA GLN A 558 -30.64 -11.21 2.86
C GLN A 558 -30.54 -12.74 2.77
N LEU A 559 -29.37 -13.29 2.42
CA LEU A 559 -29.11 -14.73 2.38
C LEU A 559 -28.49 -15.27 3.68
N ALA A 560 -28.21 -14.38 4.64
CA ALA A 560 -27.78 -14.76 5.98
C ALA A 560 -28.96 -15.27 6.82
N VAL A 561 -28.64 -16.14 7.78
CA VAL A 561 -29.59 -16.70 8.74
C VAL A 561 -29.64 -15.81 9.97
N ALA A 562 -30.76 -15.16 10.21
CA ALA A 562 -30.98 -14.35 11.40
C ALA A 562 -31.03 -15.20 12.68
N ALA A 563 -30.58 -14.64 13.80
CA ALA A 563 -30.76 -15.24 15.13
C ALA A 563 -32.26 -15.25 15.49
N ARG A 564 -32.69 -16.26 16.26
CA ARG A 564 -34.10 -16.47 16.66
C ARG A 564 -34.45 -15.82 17.98
#